data_AF-C9PNQ5-F1
#
_entry.id   AF-C9PNQ5-F1
#
_cell.length_a   1.000
_cell.length_b   1.000
_cell.length_c   1.000
_cell.angle_alpha   90.00
_cell.angle_beta   90.00
_cell.angle_gamma   90.00
#
_symmetry.space_group_name_H-M   'P 1'
#
loop_
_entity.id
_entity.type
_entity.pdbx_description
1 polymer ?
#
loop_
_entity_poly.entity_id
_entity_poly.type
_entity_poly.pdbx_seq_one_letter_code
_entity_poly.pdbx_strand_id
1 'polypeptide(L)'
;MRNATEESLEEESFYLQLKELTASSSTWSTRLKNDFVAATLSIFEGVASWDFIAAESPQRIFSLTQAEGYTLACLELVAERFPDTKNTKRLLYILSEVERIKQRQRNPIYNLHQKPKAIFKDPGFKLAVINQLMFKENLLKPQFDPMLFAEEFSKYFIDMEYHQASAEGMQYLLNLDIPSDLLNSIEDLYLDSKAALYGKICFFSPTNMLLGMKMPQRGRYVPICDSAVEDLALLPNLSKVHIGSDDKFVELDEMPRGCDFIISPNEARNGTPISAAFIQALEKQKIQLLQGGKPVVLEKAII
;
A
#
# COMPACT_ATOMS: atom_id res chain seq x y z
N MET A 1 3.20 -35.61 13.53
CA MET A 1 3.66 -34.55 12.62
C MET A 1 3.58 -34.90 11.15
N ARG A 2 4.14 -36.02 10.64
CA ARG A 2 4.12 -36.30 9.18
C ARG A 2 2.74 -36.36 8.49
N ASN A 3 1.67 -36.65 9.25
CA ASN A 3 0.30 -36.66 8.74
C ASN A 3 -0.53 -35.47 9.26
N ALA A 4 0.08 -34.56 10.02
CA ALA A 4 -0.61 -33.39 10.55
C ALA A 4 -0.76 -32.35 9.44
N THR A 5 -1.89 -31.67 9.42
CA THR A 5 -2.21 -30.57 8.51
C THR A 5 -2.26 -29.25 9.28
N GLU A 6 -2.38 -28.12 8.57
CA GLU A 6 -2.64 -26.82 9.21
C GLU A 6 -3.92 -26.88 10.05
N GLU A 7 -4.99 -27.49 9.54
CA GLU A 7 -6.25 -27.72 10.28
C GLU A 7 -6.05 -28.52 11.57
N SER A 8 -5.18 -29.54 11.54
CA SER A 8 -4.88 -30.33 12.74
C SER A 8 -4.33 -29.45 13.87
N LEU A 9 -3.54 -28.42 13.53
CA LEU A 9 -2.90 -27.55 14.51
C LEU A 9 -3.88 -26.57 15.17
N GLU A 10 -5.06 -26.35 14.58
CA GLU A 10 -6.09 -25.50 15.15
C GLU A 10 -6.83 -26.19 16.31
N GLU A 11 -6.82 -27.52 16.35
CA GLU A 11 -7.55 -28.33 17.34
C GLU A 11 -6.87 -28.41 18.70
N GLU A 12 -7.65 -28.21 19.77
CA GLU A 12 -7.18 -28.40 21.16
C GLU A 12 -6.70 -29.83 21.42
N SER A 13 -7.43 -30.81 20.87
CA SER A 13 -7.12 -32.25 21.01
C SER A 13 -5.71 -32.56 20.50
N PHE A 14 -5.33 -31.98 19.35
CA PHE A 14 -4.02 -32.11 18.75
C PHE A 14 -2.95 -31.43 19.60
N TYR A 15 -3.21 -30.21 20.10
CA TYR A 15 -2.29 -29.52 20.99
C TYR A 15 -1.98 -30.33 22.26
N LEU A 16 -3.00 -30.94 22.89
CA LEU A 16 -2.81 -31.78 24.07
C LEU A 16 -1.97 -33.03 23.75
N GLN A 17 -2.25 -33.70 22.62
CA GLN A 17 -1.45 -34.84 22.16
C GLN A 17 0.00 -34.45 21.86
N LEU A 18 0.21 -33.30 21.23
CA LEU A 18 1.54 -32.76 20.94
C LEU A 18 2.31 -32.49 22.25
N LYS A 19 1.65 -31.91 23.25
CA LYS A 19 2.21 -31.64 24.57
C LYS A 19 2.61 -32.92 25.30
N GLU A 20 1.77 -33.95 25.26
CA GLU A 20 2.09 -35.25 25.85
C GLU A 20 3.27 -35.93 25.13
N LEU A 21 3.23 -35.98 23.79
CA LEU A 21 4.28 -36.58 22.98
C LEU A 21 5.65 -35.94 23.24
N THR A 22 5.69 -34.61 23.28
CA THR A 22 6.91 -33.82 23.47
C THR A 22 7.36 -33.75 24.94
N ALA A 23 6.56 -34.22 25.90
CA ALA A 23 6.95 -34.30 27.31
C ALA A 23 8.18 -35.21 27.52
N SER A 24 8.32 -36.25 26.70
CA SER A 24 9.43 -37.21 26.74
C SER A 24 10.64 -36.81 25.87
N SER A 25 10.64 -35.60 25.29
CA SER A 25 11.63 -35.16 24.29
C SER A 25 13.08 -35.16 24.77
N SER A 26 13.34 -35.17 26.07
CA SER A 26 14.69 -35.27 26.63
C SER A 26 15.42 -36.57 26.25
N THR A 27 14.67 -37.66 26.02
CA THR A 27 15.24 -38.96 25.63
C THR A 27 15.45 -39.10 24.13
N TRP A 28 14.97 -38.13 23.33
CA TRP A 28 15.03 -38.21 21.88
C TRP A 28 16.45 -37.92 21.37
N SER A 29 16.87 -38.66 20.34
CA SER A 29 18.13 -38.38 19.65
C SER A 29 18.09 -37.01 18.97
N THR A 30 19.26 -36.38 18.81
CA THR A 30 19.39 -35.10 18.10
C THR A 30 18.79 -35.15 16.69
N ARG A 31 18.95 -36.29 15.99
CA ARG A 31 18.35 -36.49 14.67
C ARG A 31 16.82 -36.43 14.72
N LEU A 32 16.21 -37.17 15.66
CA LEU A 32 14.75 -37.20 15.79
C LEU A 32 14.18 -35.81 16.13
N LYS A 33 14.86 -35.04 16.99
CA LYS A 33 14.46 -33.66 17.30
C LYS A 33 14.48 -32.77 16.06
N ASN A 34 15.56 -32.81 15.27
CA ASN A 34 15.67 -32.03 14.03
C ASN A 34 14.61 -32.44 13.01
N ASP A 35 14.39 -33.75 12.82
CA ASP A 35 13.39 -34.29 11.90
C ASP A 35 11.97 -33.88 12.32
N PHE A 36 11.70 -33.82 13.62
CA PHE A 36 10.41 -33.38 14.16
C PHE A 36 10.14 -31.91 13.88
N VAL A 37 11.10 -31.02 14.20
CA VAL A 37 10.97 -29.58 13.93
C VAL A 37 10.87 -29.31 12.42
N ALA A 38 11.64 -30.05 11.61
CA ALA A 38 11.52 -29.98 10.14
C ALA A 38 10.11 -30.36 9.66
N ALA A 39 9.56 -31.45 10.20
CA ALA A 39 8.22 -31.91 9.86
C ALA A 39 7.13 -30.91 10.31
N THR A 40 7.34 -30.18 11.41
CA THR A 40 6.45 -29.09 11.81
C THR A 40 6.48 -27.94 10.80
N LEU A 41 7.66 -27.50 10.37
CA LEU A 41 7.78 -26.43 9.37
C LEU A 41 7.15 -26.84 8.03
N SER A 42 7.34 -28.09 7.60
CA SER A 42 6.81 -28.57 6.32
C SER A 42 5.28 -28.56 6.24
N ILE A 43 4.56 -28.44 7.37
CA ILE A 43 3.10 -28.27 7.37
C ILE A 43 2.69 -26.98 6.66
N PHE A 44 3.52 -25.93 6.77
CA PHE A 44 3.27 -24.61 6.19
C PHE A 44 4.00 -24.38 4.87
N GLU A 45 4.84 -25.34 4.45
CA GLU A 45 5.50 -25.31 3.16
C GLU A 45 4.51 -25.75 2.07
N GLY A 46 4.65 -25.22 0.86
CA GLY A 46 3.75 -25.53 -0.24
C GLY A 46 4.34 -25.23 -1.60
N VAL A 47 3.50 -25.32 -2.63
CA VAL A 47 3.86 -24.96 -4.00
C VAL A 47 2.72 -24.12 -4.58
N ALA A 48 3.05 -22.97 -5.16
CA ALA A 48 2.15 -22.21 -6.00
C ALA A 48 2.68 -22.21 -7.42
N SER A 49 1.95 -22.83 -8.35
CA SER A 49 2.37 -23.07 -9.72
C SER A 49 3.73 -23.79 -9.80
N TRP A 50 4.81 -23.06 -10.07
CA TRP A 50 6.17 -23.60 -10.19
C TRP A 50 7.08 -23.18 -9.03
N ASP A 51 6.57 -22.37 -8.11
CA ASP A 51 7.36 -21.77 -7.03
C ASP A 51 7.10 -22.48 -5.70
N PHE A 52 8.19 -22.85 -5.03
CA PHE A 52 8.14 -23.37 -3.68
C PHE A 52 7.84 -22.25 -2.68
N ILE A 53 6.82 -22.45 -1.87
CA ILE A 53 6.46 -21.55 -0.76
C ILE A 53 7.10 -22.10 0.50
N ALA A 54 8.10 -21.39 1.01
CA ALA A 54 8.71 -21.70 2.30
C ALA A 54 7.77 -21.37 3.47
N ALA A 55 7.91 -22.05 4.61
CA ALA A 55 7.13 -21.77 5.82
C ALA A 55 7.32 -20.33 6.32
N GLU A 56 8.50 -19.77 6.11
CA GLU A 56 8.87 -18.39 6.44
C GLU A 56 8.53 -17.36 5.34
N SER A 57 7.76 -17.75 4.32
CA SER A 57 7.36 -16.78 3.29
C SER A 57 6.45 -15.70 3.89
N PRO A 58 6.48 -14.46 3.37
CA PRO A 58 5.61 -13.39 3.83
C PRO A 58 4.12 -13.77 3.79
N GLN A 59 3.69 -14.51 2.75
CA GLN A 59 2.32 -15.03 2.62
C GLN A 59 1.93 -15.89 3.84
N ARG A 60 2.81 -16.81 4.24
CA ARG A 60 2.57 -17.78 5.32
C ARG A 60 2.64 -17.16 6.70
N ILE A 61 3.61 -16.27 6.91
CA ILE A 61 3.69 -15.48 8.15
C ILE A 61 2.41 -14.67 8.33
N PHE A 62 1.93 -14.00 7.27
CA PHE A 62 0.68 -13.23 7.35
C PHE A 62 -0.54 -14.12 7.62
N SER A 63 -0.67 -15.29 6.98
CA SER A 63 -1.81 -16.19 7.26
C SER A 63 -1.81 -16.65 8.72
N LEU A 64 -0.65 -16.88 9.31
CA LEU A 64 -0.52 -17.23 10.74
C LEU A 64 -0.96 -16.12 11.70
N THR A 65 -0.99 -14.85 11.26
CA THR A 65 -1.55 -13.78 12.10
C THR A 65 -3.05 -13.92 12.28
N GLN A 66 -3.73 -14.60 11.34
CA GLN A 66 -5.17 -14.83 11.33
C GLN A 66 -5.57 -16.17 11.97
N ALA A 67 -4.62 -16.96 12.49
CA ALA A 67 -4.94 -18.22 13.15
C ALA A 67 -5.70 -17.97 14.46
N GLU A 68 -6.91 -18.54 14.58
CA GLU A 68 -7.81 -18.37 15.72
C GLU A 68 -7.78 -19.55 16.73
N GLY A 69 -7.07 -20.63 16.40
CA GLY A 69 -6.97 -21.85 17.23
C GLY A 69 -5.61 -22.05 17.92
N TYR A 70 -5.22 -23.32 18.09
CA TYR A 70 -4.00 -23.70 18.81
C TYR A 70 -2.72 -23.66 17.96
N THR A 71 -2.78 -23.17 16.71
CA THR A 71 -1.64 -23.23 15.78
C THR A 71 -0.40 -22.56 16.33
N LEU A 72 -0.52 -21.31 16.81
CA LEU A 72 0.63 -20.59 17.38
C LEU A 72 1.11 -21.24 18.67
N ALA A 73 0.20 -21.72 19.53
CA ALA A 73 0.56 -22.42 20.75
C ALA A 73 1.32 -23.74 20.47
N CYS A 74 0.94 -24.46 19.41
CA CYS A 74 1.67 -25.65 18.94
C CYS A 74 3.09 -25.28 18.48
N LEU A 75 3.23 -24.20 17.70
CA LEU A 75 4.53 -23.75 17.21
C LEU A 75 5.44 -23.28 18.35
N GLU A 76 4.91 -22.50 19.29
CA GLU A 76 5.61 -22.06 20.50
C GLU A 76 6.08 -23.24 21.33
N LEU A 77 5.20 -24.22 21.58
CA LEU A 77 5.54 -25.44 22.30
C LEU A 77 6.66 -26.22 21.62
N VAL A 78 6.64 -26.35 20.28
CA VAL A 78 7.71 -27.01 19.54
C VAL A 78 9.02 -26.23 19.67
N ALA A 79 9.00 -24.90 19.55
CA ALA A 79 10.19 -24.07 19.70
C ALA A 79 10.80 -24.19 21.11
N GLU A 80 9.96 -24.18 22.15
CA GLU A 80 10.34 -24.32 23.55
C GLU A 80 10.96 -25.69 23.87
N ARG A 81 10.38 -26.78 23.33
CA ARG A 81 10.83 -28.16 23.61
C ARG A 81 12.09 -28.55 22.87
N PHE A 82 12.41 -27.86 21.78
CA PHE A 82 13.52 -28.20 20.90
C PHE A 82 14.42 -26.99 20.60
N PRO A 83 14.96 -26.26 21.60
CA PRO A 83 15.68 -25.01 21.37
C PRO A 83 16.98 -25.20 20.55
N ASP A 84 17.64 -26.35 20.70
CA ASP A 84 18.98 -26.60 20.14
C ASP A 84 18.99 -27.23 18.74
N THR A 85 17.87 -27.18 18.01
CA THR A 85 17.82 -27.75 16.64
C THR A 85 18.17 -26.73 15.57
N LYS A 86 18.67 -27.20 14.42
CA LYS A 86 19.01 -26.33 13.29
C LYS A 86 17.80 -25.51 12.80
N ASN A 87 16.62 -26.12 12.83
CA ASN A 87 15.39 -25.53 12.28
C ASN A 87 14.61 -24.68 13.29
N THR A 88 14.92 -24.74 14.58
CA THR A 88 14.22 -23.94 15.60
C THR A 88 14.41 -22.44 15.37
N LYS A 89 15.56 -22.02 14.82
CA LYS A 89 15.77 -20.61 14.45
C LYS A 89 14.76 -20.12 13.40
N ARG A 90 14.39 -20.96 12.42
CA ARG A 90 13.37 -20.63 11.41
C ARG A 90 11.99 -20.47 12.08
N LEU A 91 11.66 -21.39 12.99
CA LEU A 91 10.40 -21.35 13.73
C LEU A 91 10.29 -20.11 14.62
N LEU A 92 11.35 -19.77 15.35
CA LEU A 92 11.40 -18.57 16.18
C LEU A 92 11.28 -17.28 15.35
N TYR A 93 11.90 -17.24 14.16
CA TYR A 93 11.73 -16.12 13.23
C TYR A 93 10.26 -15.95 12.82
N ILE A 94 9.59 -17.03 12.39
CA ILE A 94 8.17 -17.02 12.03
C ILE A 94 7.32 -16.48 13.19
N LEU A 95 7.49 -17.03 14.40
CA LEU A 95 6.75 -16.58 15.58
C LEU A 95 7.00 -15.11 15.89
N SER A 96 8.24 -14.64 15.78
CA SER A 96 8.58 -13.23 16.02
C SER A 96 7.93 -12.29 15.01
N GLU A 97 7.87 -12.67 13.73
CA GLU A 97 7.24 -11.86 12.70
C GLU A 97 5.71 -11.88 12.78
N VAL A 98 5.12 -13.01 13.14
CA VAL A 98 3.68 -13.08 13.43
C VAL A 98 3.31 -12.11 14.56
N GLU A 99 4.07 -12.12 15.67
CA GLU A 99 3.79 -11.21 16.78
C GLU A 99 4.05 -9.74 16.39
N ARG A 100 5.12 -9.45 15.63
CA ARG A 100 5.39 -8.11 15.09
C ARG A 100 4.18 -7.57 14.30
N ILE A 101 3.61 -8.38 13.41
CA ILE A 101 2.45 -7.98 12.59
C ILE A 101 1.18 -7.85 13.45
N LYS A 102 0.91 -8.79 14.37
CA LYS A 102 -0.23 -8.69 15.31
C LYS A 102 -0.17 -7.42 16.17
N GLN A 103 1.01 -7.05 16.65
CA GLN A 103 1.22 -5.80 17.40
C GLN A 103 0.90 -4.57 16.55
N ARG A 104 1.28 -4.58 15.28
CA ARG A 104 0.97 -3.52 14.32
C ARG A 104 -0.53 -3.45 13.99
N GLN A 105 -1.23 -4.58 13.84
CA GLN A 105 -2.68 -4.61 13.65
C GLN A 105 -3.45 -4.07 14.87
N ARG A 106 -2.95 -4.32 16.09
CA ARG A 106 -3.52 -3.76 17.32
C ARG A 106 -3.23 -2.28 17.50
N ASN A 107 -2.09 -1.81 17.00
CA ASN A 107 -1.63 -0.44 17.12
C ASN A 107 -1.27 0.13 15.74
N PRO A 108 -2.28 0.33 14.86
CA PRO A 108 -2.02 0.77 13.51
C PRO A 108 -1.46 2.19 13.49
N ILE A 109 -0.55 2.45 12.56
CA ILE A 109 0.02 3.78 12.35
C ILE A 109 -0.97 4.64 11.55
N TYR A 110 -1.69 4.03 10.59
CA TYR A 110 -2.67 4.77 9.80
C TYR A 110 -4.04 4.80 10.49
N ASN A 111 -4.76 5.91 10.38
CA ASN A 111 -6.10 6.07 10.93
C ASN A 111 -7.16 6.02 9.82
N LEU A 112 -7.85 4.89 9.67
CA LEU A 112 -8.95 4.75 8.70
C LEU A 112 -10.21 5.57 9.04
N HIS A 113 -10.36 5.99 10.30
CA HIS A 113 -11.54 6.71 10.79
C HIS A 113 -11.33 8.22 10.90
N GLN A 114 -10.27 8.72 10.26
CA GLN A 114 -10.04 10.16 10.15
C GLN A 114 -11.22 10.85 9.45
N LYS A 115 -11.51 12.08 9.90
CA LYS A 115 -12.53 12.96 9.31
C LYS A 115 -11.82 14.19 8.79
N PRO A 116 -11.58 14.30 7.48
CA PRO A 116 -10.84 15.42 6.92
C PRO A 116 -11.59 16.73 7.20
N LYS A 117 -10.88 17.72 7.72
CA LYS A 117 -11.43 19.08 7.91
C LYS A 117 -11.42 19.86 6.60
N ALA A 118 -10.34 19.71 5.82
CA ALA A 118 -10.23 20.22 4.47
C ALA A 118 -10.75 19.17 3.48
N ILE A 119 -11.88 19.46 2.84
CA ILE A 119 -12.50 18.58 1.85
C ILE A 119 -12.07 19.03 0.46
N PHE A 120 -11.25 18.21 -0.19
CA PHE A 120 -10.92 18.38 -1.61
C PHE A 120 -12.04 17.76 -2.45
N LYS A 121 -12.49 18.49 -3.46
CA LYS A 121 -13.41 18.01 -4.49
C LYS A 121 -12.68 17.23 -5.58
N ASP A 122 -11.42 17.56 -5.83
CA ASP A 122 -10.61 16.98 -6.88
C ASP A 122 -9.58 15.96 -6.33
N PRO A 123 -9.70 14.67 -6.69
CA PRO A 123 -8.77 13.64 -6.23
C PRO A 123 -7.35 13.83 -6.79
N GLY A 124 -7.20 14.35 -8.01
CA GLY A 124 -5.89 14.59 -8.61
C GLY A 124 -5.12 15.69 -7.89
N PHE A 125 -5.80 16.79 -7.60
CA PHE A 125 -5.25 17.89 -6.83
C PHE A 125 -4.93 17.47 -5.39
N LYS A 126 -5.81 16.72 -4.74
CA LYS A 126 -5.53 16.16 -3.41
C LYS A 126 -4.26 15.29 -3.40
N LEU A 127 -4.11 14.40 -4.37
CA LEU A 127 -2.93 13.53 -4.47
C LEU A 127 -1.65 14.33 -4.77
N ALA A 128 -1.73 15.40 -5.56
CA ALA A 128 -0.60 16.30 -5.80
C ALA A 128 -0.16 17.01 -4.51
N VAL A 129 -1.11 17.52 -3.71
CA VAL A 129 -0.84 18.13 -2.41
C VAL A 129 -0.22 17.13 -1.43
N ILE A 130 -0.76 15.91 -1.37
CA ILE A 130 -0.19 14.82 -0.56
C ILE A 130 1.23 14.51 -1.03
N ASN A 131 1.47 14.39 -2.33
CA ASN A 131 2.80 14.14 -2.88
C ASN A 131 3.81 15.23 -2.48
N GLN A 132 3.41 16.50 -2.60
CA GLN A 132 4.23 17.64 -2.20
C GLN A 132 4.61 17.54 -0.71
N LEU A 133 3.62 17.50 0.18
CA LEU A 133 3.86 17.53 1.62
C LEU A 133 4.52 16.25 2.15
N MET A 134 4.12 15.08 1.64
CA MET A 134 4.53 13.78 2.20
C MET A 134 5.83 13.26 1.59
N PHE A 135 6.05 13.43 0.27
CA PHE A 135 7.18 12.85 -0.44
C PHE A 135 8.27 13.86 -0.81
N LYS A 136 7.90 15.08 -1.23
CA LYS A 136 8.89 16.11 -1.61
C LYS A 136 9.42 16.85 -0.38
N GLU A 137 8.54 17.30 0.50
CA GLU A 137 8.90 18.14 1.66
C GLU A 137 9.03 17.35 2.97
N ASN A 138 8.49 16.13 3.01
CA ASN A 138 8.56 15.24 4.17
C ASN A 138 7.92 15.82 5.45
N LEU A 139 6.91 16.69 5.30
CA LEU A 139 6.16 17.35 6.37
C LEU A 139 4.91 16.58 6.79
N LEU A 140 4.20 15.94 5.85
CA LEU A 140 3.02 15.11 6.14
C LEU A 140 3.46 13.69 6.51
N LYS A 141 3.08 13.23 7.71
CA LYS A 141 3.55 11.97 8.31
C LYS A 141 2.40 11.06 8.73
N PRO A 142 2.61 9.73 8.75
CA PRO A 142 3.77 9.00 8.21
C PRO A 142 3.85 9.09 6.68
N GLN A 143 5.02 8.82 6.10
CA GLN A 143 5.12 8.63 4.65
C GLN A 143 4.39 7.33 4.29
N PHE A 144 3.53 7.38 3.27
CA PHE A 144 2.70 6.24 2.89
C PHE A 144 3.55 5.08 2.35
N ASP A 145 3.41 3.94 3.03
CA ASP A 145 4.03 2.68 2.69
C ASP A 145 2.94 1.61 2.50
N PRO A 146 2.76 1.09 1.28
CA PRO A 146 1.73 0.09 1.00
C PRO A 146 1.96 -1.26 1.69
N MET A 147 3.21 -1.64 1.99
CA MET A 147 3.48 -2.86 2.77
C MET A 147 3.01 -2.70 4.21
N LEU A 148 3.36 -1.58 4.84
CA LEU A 148 2.91 -1.29 6.21
C LEU A 148 1.38 -1.18 6.27
N PHE A 149 0.78 -0.53 5.29
CA PHE A 149 -0.67 -0.37 5.21
C PHE A 149 -1.36 -1.74 5.05
N ALA A 150 -0.83 -2.62 4.21
CA ALA A 150 -1.36 -3.97 4.02
C ALA A 150 -1.26 -4.83 5.29
N GLU A 151 -0.14 -4.75 6.03
CA GLU A 151 0.02 -5.44 7.32
C GLU A 151 -1.06 -5.03 8.34
N GLU A 152 -1.40 -3.74 8.37
CA GLU A 152 -2.34 -3.16 9.34
C GLU A 152 -3.81 -3.47 9.04
N PHE A 153 -4.21 -3.42 7.76
CA PHE A 153 -5.64 -3.36 7.41
C PHE A 153 -6.10 -4.40 6.38
N SER A 154 -5.19 -5.12 5.74
CA SER A 154 -5.62 -6.11 4.77
C SER A 154 -6.19 -7.34 5.47
N LYS A 155 -7.27 -7.91 4.91
CA LYS A 155 -7.77 -9.22 5.32
C LYS A 155 -6.95 -10.37 4.77
N TYR A 156 -6.18 -10.12 3.71
CA TYR A 156 -5.41 -11.11 2.98
C TYR A 156 -3.99 -10.62 2.75
N PHE A 157 -3.02 -11.52 2.62
CA PHE A 157 -1.69 -11.12 2.21
C PHE A 157 -1.74 -10.47 0.82
N ILE A 158 -1.11 -9.31 0.67
CA ILE A 158 -0.98 -8.62 -0.63
C ILE A 158 0.42 -8.87 -1.16
N ASP A 159 0.53 -9.64 -2.23
CA ASP A 159 1.81 -9.88 -2.89
C ASP A 159 2.26 -8.65 -3.67
N MET A 160 3.23 -7.92 -3.14
CA MET A 160 3.67 -6.67 -3.73
C MET A 160 4.46 -6.82 -5.03
N GLU A 161 5.03 -7.98 -5.38
CA GLU A 161 5.64 -8.12 -6.71
C GLU A 161 4.58 -7.98 -7.81
N TYR A 162 3.35 -8.43 -7.51
CA TYR A 162 2.19 -8.34 -8.40
C TYR A 162 1.30 -7.11 -8.11
N HIS A 163 1.25 -6.65 -6.86
CA HIS A 163 0.27 -5.69 -6.35
C HIS A 163 0.91 -4.45 -5.70
N GLN A 164 2.01 -3.91 -6.25
CA GLN A 164 2.76 -2.72 -5.76
C GLN A 164 1.91 -1.48 -5.34
N ALA A 165 0.60 -1.53 -5.54
CA ALA A 165 -0.35 -0.49 -5.28
C ALA A 165 -1.71 -1.06 -4.78
N SER A 166 -2.32 -0.39 -3.80
CA SER A 166 -3.60 -0.79 -3.16
C SER A 166 -4.73 0.20 -3.46
N ALA A 167 -5.94 -0.33 -3.68
CA ALA A 167 -7.16 0.47 -3.85
C ALA A 167 -7.63 1.06 -2.51
N GLU A 168 -7.52 0.29 -1.43
CA GLU A 168 -7.75 0.74 -0.06
C GLU A 168 -6.76 1.84 0.34
N GLY A 169 -5.50 1.72 -0.08
CA GLY A 169 -4.48 2.75 0.08
C GLY A 169 -4.84 4.05 -0.64
N MET A 170 -5.37 3.98 -1.86
CA MET A 170 -5.90 5.15 -2.57
C MET A 170 -7.04 5.79 -1.79
N GLN A 171 -8.03 5.00 -1.36
CA GLN A 171 -9.19 5.50 -0.62
C GLN A 171 -8.76 6.13 0.71
N TYR A 172 -7.77 5.56 1.38
CA TYR A 172 -7.15 6.13 2.57
C TYR A 172 -6.55 7.51 2.29
N LEU A 173 -5.74 7.65 1.23
CA LEU A 173 -5.13 8.93 0.87
C LEU A 173 -6.18 9.98 0.47
N LEU A 174 -7.23 9.58 -0.26
CA LEU A 174 -8.33 10.49 -0.58
C LEU A 174 -9.13 10.95 0.65
N ASN A 175 -9.11 10.17 1.73
CA ASN A 175 -9.71 10.53 3.01
C ASN A 175 -8.70 11.14 4.00
N LEU A 176 -7.43 11.26 3.64
CA LEU A 176 -6.37 11.79 4.49
C LEU A 176 -6.69 13.21 4.94
N ASP A 177 -6.73 13.44 6.25
CA ASP A 177 -6.83 14.78 6.82
C ASP A 177 -5.48 15.48 6.69
N ILE A 178 -5.49 16.69 6.14
CA ILE A 178 -4.30 17.51 5.97
C ILE A 178 -4.50 18.76 6.82
N PRO A 179 -3.68 18.96 7.88
CA PRO A 179 -3.77 20.14 8.74
C PRO A 179 -3.69 21.43 7.92
N SER A 180 -4.54 22.41 8.25
CA SER A 180 -4.58 23.70 7.55
C SER A 180 -3.24 24.43 7.58
N ASP A 181 -2.44 24.29 8.63
CA ASP A 181 -1.11 24.90 8.70
C ASP A 181 -0.15 24.36 7.62
N LEU A 182 -0.27 23.06 7.27
CA LEU A 182 0.50 22.46 6.17
C LEU A 182 -0.04 22.88 4.81
N LEU A 183 -1.36 23.01 4.67
CA LEU A 183 -1.96 23.53 3.43
C LEU A 183 -1.52 24.98 3.18
N ASN A 184 -1.50 25.79 4.24
CA ASN A 184 -1.07 27.19 4.20
C ASN A 184 0.44 27.33 3.95
N SER A 185 1.26 26.31 4.24
CA SER A 185 2.70 26.39 3.98
C SER A 185 3.08 26.14 2.52
N ILE A 186 2.14 25.71 1.66
CA ILE A 186 2.43 25.42 0.26
C ILE A 186 2.45 26.74 -0.54
N GLU A 187 3.65 27.21 -0.86
CA GLU A 187 3.88 28.32 -1.79
C GLU A 187 4.13 27.84 -3.23
N ASP A 188 4.70 26.65 -3.37
CA ASP A 188 5.10 26.00 -4.61
C ASP A 188 4.52 24.57 -4.66
N LEU A 189 3.76 24.24 -5.70
CA LEU A 189 3.23 22.89 -5.91
C LEU A 189 3.92 22.22 -7.09
N TYR A 190 4.68 21.14 -6.86
CA TYR A 190 5.32 20.37 -7.91
C TYR A 190 4.44 19.21 -8.38
N LEU A 191 4.03 19.26 -9.63
CA LEU A 191 3.35 18.17 -10.31
C LEU A 191 4.40 17.27 -10.97
N ASP A 192 4.33 15.98 -10.65
CA ASP A 192 5.29 14.97 -11.10
C ASP A 192 4.49 13.72 -11.47
N SER A 193 4.21 13.58 -12.77
CA SER A 193 3.43 12.46 -13.32
C SER A 193 4.06 11.08 -13.04
N LYS A 194 5.36 11.06 -12.67
CA LYS A 194 6.15 9.87 -12.37
C LYS A 194 6.43 9.71 -10.88
N ALA A 195 5.78 10.48 -10.02
CA ALA A 195 6.04 10.44 -8.58
C ALA A 195 5.83 9.04 -7.98
N ALA A 196 6.69 8.68 -7.02
CA ALA A 196 6.64 7.39 -6.35
C ALA A 196 5.29 7.11 -5.66
N LEU A 197 4.56 8.14 -5.26
CA LEU A 197 3.21 8.02 -4.70
C LEU A 197 2.27 7.27 -5.65
N TYR A 198 2.26 7.62 -6.93
CA TYR A 198 1.34 7.01 -7.89
C TYR A 198 1.63 5.52 -8.07
N GLY A 199 2.91 5.12 -8.03
CA GLY A 199 3.28 3.70 -8.06
C GLY A 199 2.80 2.88 -6.86
N LYS A 200 2.35 3.53 -5.77
CA LYS A 200 1.91 2.90 -4.50
C LYS A 200 0.39 2.81 -4.35
N ILE A 201 -0.40 3.34 -5.28
CA ILE A 201 -1.88 3.37 -5.20
C ILE A 201 -2.53 2.87 -6.50
N CYS A 202 -3.70 2.23 -6.42
CA CYS A 202 -4.37 1.66 -7.59
C CYS A 202 -5.78 2.23 -7.74
N PHE A 203 -6.19 2.48 -8.98
CA PHE A 203 -7.56 2.89 -9.31
C PHE A 203 -8.46 1.66 -9.39
N PHE A 204 -9.57 1.71 -8.67
CA PHE A 204 -10.67 0.78 -8.88
C PHE A 204 -11.53 1.31 -10.03
N SER A 205 -11.37 0.73 -11.23
CA SER A 205 -12.26 1.05 -12.36
C SER A 205 -13.45 0.10 -12.39
N PRO A 206 -14.71 0.60 -12.44
CA PRO A 206 -15.89 -0.23 -12.66
C PRO A 206 -15.79 -1.11 -13.92
N THR A 207 -15.11 -0.64 -14.97
CA THR A 207 -14.89 -1.43 -16.20
C THR A 207 -13.91 -2.60 -16.00
N ASN A 208 -12.94 -2.49 -15.08
CA ASN A 208 -12.04 -3.60 -14.76
C ASN A 208 -12.80 -4.74 -14.04
N MET A 209 -13.78 -4.38 -13.20
CA MET A 209 -14.69 -5.33 -12.54
C MET A 209 -15.60 -6.02 -13.57
N LEU A 210 -16.14 -5.25 -14.53
CA LEU A 210 -17.05 -5.77 -15.57
C LEU A 210 -16.35 -6.74 -16.55
N LEU A 211 -15.07 -6.51 -16.85
CA LEU A 211 -14.28 -7.33 -17.78
C LEU A 211 -13.52 -8.48 -17.10
N GLY A 212 -13.67 -8.69 -15.79
CA GLY A 212 -12.94 -9.73 -15.05
C GLY A 212 -11.41 -9.54 -15.09
N MET A 213 -10.94 -8.33 -15.43
CA MET A 213 -9.52 -8.01 -15.50
C MET A 213 -9.00 -7.80 -14.08
N LYS A 214 -8.49 -8.88 -13.47
CA LYS A 214 -7.92 -8.90 -12.11
C LYS A 214 -6.64 -8.09 -11.95
N MET A 215 -6.12 -7.48 -13.00
CA MET A 215 -4.88 -6.70 -12.92
C MET A 215 -5.25 -5.24 -12.64
N PRO A 216 -5.18 -4.78 -11.38
CA PRO A 216 -5.23 -3.35 -11.14
C PRO A 216 -4.07 -2.73 -11.94
N GLN A 217 -4.38 -1.79 -12.84
CA GLN A 217 -3.31 -1.12 -13.57
C GLN A 217 -2.45 -0.41 -12.52
N ARG A 218 -1.13 -0.70 -12.48
CA ARG A 218 -0.17 0.01 -11.62
C ARG A 218 -0.51 1.50 -11.65
N GLY A 219 -0.58 2.12 -10.48
CA GLY A 219 -1.12 3.46 -10.36
C GLY A 219 -0.46 4.44 -11.32
N ARG A 220 -1.31 5.27 -11.91
CA ARG A 220 -0.92 6.33 -12.82
C ARG A 220 -1.20 7.67 -12.18
N TYR A 221 -0.55 8.69 -12.72
CA TYR A 221 -0.91 10.07 -12.44
C TYR A 221 -2.42 10.27 -12.62
N VAL A 222 -3.01 11.02 -11.67
CA VAL A 222 -4.41 11.44 -11.73
C VAL A 222 -4.46 12.86 -12.24
N PRO A 223 -5.13 13.11 -13.37
CA PRO A 223 -5.35 14.47 -13.87
C PRO A 223 -5.96 15.37 -12.80
N ILE A 224 -5.56 16.64 -12.81
CA ILE A 224 -6.24 17.70 -12.08
C ILE A 224 -7.39 18.20 -12.96
N CYS A 225 -8.61 18.08 -12.46
CA CYS A 225 -9.84 18.36 -13.22
C CYS A 225 -10.45 19.72 -12.83
N ASP A 226 -11.55 20.09 -13.47
CA ASP A 226 -12.25 21.37 -13.19
C ASP A 226 -12.69 21.51 -11.73
N SER A 227 -12.96 20.40 -11.05
CA SER A 227 -13.26 20.35 -9.61
C SER A 227 -12.17 21.00 -8.75
N ALA A 228 -10.91 21.00 -9.21
CA ALA A 228 -9.80 21.56 -8.46
C ALA A 228 -9.84 23.08 -8.37
N VAL A 229 -10.62 23.76 -9.23
CA VAL A 229 -10.77 25.22 -9.20
C VAL A 229 -11.27 25.70 -7.83
N GLU A 230 -12.21 24.97 -7.24
CA GLU A 230 -12.73 25.28 -5.91
C GLU A 230 -11.71 24.96 -4.81
N ASP A 231 -10.93 23.89 -5.00
CA ASP A 231 -9.93 23.45 -4.03
C ASP A 231 -8.73 24.40 -3.93
N LEU A 232 -8.51 25.31 -4.89
CA LEU A 232 -7.48 26.36 -4.78
C LEU A 232 -7.66 27.21 -3.52
N ALA A 233 -8.89 27.39 -3.04
CA ALA A 233 -9.17 28.10 -1.80
C ALA A 233 -8.55 27.42 -0.56
N LEU A 234 -8.20 26.14 -0.65
CA LEU A 234 -7.52 25.40 0.41
C LEU A 234 -6.02 25.72 0.51
N LEU A 235 -5.41 26.28 -0.54
CA LEU A 235 -3.99 26.62 -0.60
C LEU A 235 -3.80 28.15 -0.77
N PRO A 236 -4.10 28.97 0.27
CA PRO A 236 -4.19 30.42 0.13
C PRO A 236 -2.87 31.11 -0.21
N ASN A 237 -1.73 30.45 0.05
CA ASN A 237 -0.40 30.98 -0.22
C ASN A 237 0.25 30.42 -1.48
N LEU A 238 -0.46 29.57 -2.24
CA LEU A 238 0.06 28.99 -3.47
C LEU A 238 0.33 30.11 -4.48
N SER A 239 1.58 30.20 -4.92
CA SER A 239 2.04 31.23 -5.87
C SER A 239 2.54 30.63 -7.17
N LYS A 240 2.97 29.37 -7.17
CA LYS A 240 3.53 28.69 -8.35
C LYS A 240 3.14 27.22 -8.41
N VAL A 241 2.90 26.75 -9.63
CA VAL A 241 2.72 25.33 -9.97
C VAL A 241 3.81 24.93 -10.96
N HIS A 242 4.55 23.88 -10.64
CA HIS A 242 5.75 23.47 -11.36
C HIS A 242 5.60 22.09 -11.98
N ILE A 243 6.26 21.88 -13.12
CA ILE A 243 6.59 20.56 -13.67
C ILE A 243 8.09 20.48 -14.02
N GLY A 244 8.59 19.25 -14.14
CA GLY A 244 9.96 18.97 -14.58
C GLY A 244 10.26 19.53 -15.98
N SER A 245 11.53 19.80 -16.27
CA SER A 245 11.96 20.30 -17.59
C SER A 245 11.78 19.28 -18.71
N ASP A 246 11.75 17.99 -18.38
CA ASP A 246 11.52 16.86 -19.29
C ASP A 246 10.03 16.48 -19.40
N ASP A 247 9.15 17.17 -18.67
CA ASP A 247 7.70 17.00 -18.70
C ASP A 247 7.06 18.21 -19.41
N LYS A 248 5.78 18.12 -19.77
CA LYS A 248 5.00 19.23 -20.32
C LYS A 248 3.57 19.21 -19.81
N PHE A 249 2.96 20.38 -19.66
CA PHE A 249 1.52 20.43 -19.38
C PHE A 249 0.76 19.96 -20.62
N VAL A 250 -0.29 19.17 -20.39
CA VAL A 250 -1.25 18.78 -21.43
C VAL A 250 -2.60 19.33 -21.01
N GLU A 251 -3.04 20.39 -21.68
CA GLU A 251 -4.36 20.96 -21.47
C GLU A 251 -5.45 20.00 -21.98
N LEU A 252 -6.50 19.80 -21.19
CA LEU A 252 -7.68 19.03 -21.56
C LEU A 252 -8.90 19.95 -21.63
N ASP A 253 -9.44 20.11 -22.83
CA ASP A 253 -10.58 21.01 -23.12
C ASP A 253 -11.92 20.48 -22.57
N GLU A 254 -12.14 19.17 -22.65
CA GLU A 254 -13.35 18.52 -22.10
C GLU A 254 -12.94 17.28 -21.30
N MET A 255 -13.06 17.34 -19.97
CA MET A 255 -13.00 16.14 -19.14
C MET A 255 -14.41 15.56 -19.00
N PRO A 256 -14.60 14.22 -19.11
CA PRO A 256 -15.85 13.59 -18.74
C PRO A 256 -16.25 14.02 -17.33
N ARG A 257 -17.52 14.36 -17.11
CA ARG A 257 -17.99 14.82 -15.80
C ARG A 257 -17.77 13.71 -14.76
N GLY A 258 -17.04 14.05 -13.70
CA GLY A 258 -16.62 13.12 -12.67
C GLY A 258 -15.21 12.60 -12.95
N CYS A 259 -14.36 12.58 -11.93
CA CYS A 259 -13.01 11.99 -11.98
C CYS A 259 -13.05 10.45 -12.08
N ASP A 260 -14.06 9.92 -12.78
CA ASP A 260 -14.39 8.49 -12.79
C ASP A 260 -13.55 7.70 -13.79
N PHE A 261 -12.79 8.33 -14.69
CA PHE A 261 -11.99 7.58 -15.66
C PHE A 261 -10.57 8.08 -15.93
N ILE A 262 -9.70 7.10 -15.72
CA ILE A 262 -8.32 6.88 -16.15
C ILE A 262 -8.08 7.40 -17.57
N ILE A 263 -7.12 8.32 -17.71
CA ILE A 263 -6.48 8.61 -19.00
C ILE A 263 -5.78 7.34 -19.49
N SER A 264 -6.02 6.98 -20.75
CA SER A 264 -5.48 5.79 -21.39
C SER A 264 -3.93 5.77 -21.28
N PRO A 265 -3.26 4.60 -21.20
CA PRO A 265 -1.80 4.51 -21.15
C PRO A 265 -1.08 5.22 -22.30
N ASN A 266 -1.80 5.55 -23.38
CA ASN A 266 -1.27 6.23 -24.55
C ASN A 266 -1.38 7.76 -24.47
N GLU A 267 -2.26 8.30 -23.63
CA GLU A 267 -2.48 9.75 -23.47
C GLU A 267 -1.57 10.36 -22.38
N ALA A 268 -1.28 9.61 -21.31
CA ALA A 268 -0.33 10.02 -20.26
C ALA A 268 1.16 9.88 -20.66
N ARG A 269 1.47 9.35 -21.85
CA ARG A 269 2.86 9.20 -22.34
C ARG A 269 3.50 10.52 -22.76
N ASN A 270 2.71 11.59 -22.86
CA ASN A 270 3.14 12.86 -23.45
C ASN A 270 2.99 14.06 -22.52
N GLY A 271 2.87 13.89 -21.20
CA GLY A 271 2.96 15.01 -20.25
C GLY A 271 2.04 14.88 -19.04
N THR A 272 1.93 15.97 -18.27
CA THR A 272 1.11 16.11 -17.07
C THR A 272 -0.25 16.73 -17.42
N PRO A 273 -1.33 15.93 -17.49
CA PRO A 273 -2.66 16.41 -17.87
C PRO A 273 -3.28 17.29 -16.79
N ILE A 274 -3.86 18.41 -17.22
CA ILE A 274 -4.50 19.42 -16.37
C ILE A 274 -5.65 20.07 -17.14
N SER A 275 -6.76 20.39 -16.48
CA SER A 275 -7.90 20.96 -17.18
C SER A 275 -7.70 22.44 -17.55
N ALA A 276 -8.31 22.84 -18.67
CA ALA A 276 -8.33 24.23 -19.13
C ALA A 276 -8.92 25.19 -18.08
N ALA A 277 -9.99 24.77 -17.39
CA ALA A 277 -10.63 25.60 -16.37
C ALA A 277 -9.71 25.83 -15.15
N PHE A 278 -8.94 24.80 -14.75
CA PHE A 278 -7.98 24.95 -13.66
C PHE A 278 -6.84 25.89 -14.05
N ILE A 279 -6.29 25.75 -15.26
CA ILE A 279 -5.28 26.67 -15.81
C ILE A 279 -5.79 28.12 -15.76
N GLN A 280 -6.99 28.40 -16.27
CA GLN A 280 -7.57 29.74 -16.25
C GLN A 280 -7.78 30.28 -14.82
N ALA A 281 -8.12 29.40 -13.87
CA ALA A 281 -8.25 29.78 -12.48
C ALA A 281 -6.90 30.17 -11.84
N LEU A 282 -5.81 29.45 -12.17
CA LEU A 282 -4.46 29.82 -11.76
C LEU A 282 -4.07 31.21 -12.28
N GLU A 283 -4.30 31.47 -13.58
CA GLU A 283 -4.02 32.76 -14.20
C GLU A 283 -4.79 33.90 -13.52
N LYS A 284 -6.10 33.70 -13.28
CA LYS A 284 -6.95 34.69 -12.60
C LYS A 284 -6.48 35.00 -11.18
N GLN A 285 -5.95 34.00 -10.48
CA GLN A 285 -5.38 34.15 -9.13
C GLN A 285 -3.91 34.60 -9.15
N LYS A 286 -3.33 34.85 -10.34
CA LYS A 286 -1.92 35.22 -10.55
C LYS A 286 -0.93 34.17 -10.05
N ILE A 287 -1.33 32.90 -10.06
CA ILE A 287 -0.47 31.75 -9.76
C ILE A 287 0.30 31.39 -11.03
N GLN A 288 1.62 31.29 -10.93
CA GLN A 288 2.49 31.07 -12.08
C GLN A 288 2.58 29.59 -12.44
N LEU A 289 2.41 29.25 -13.71
CA LEU A 289 2.73 27.92 -14.25
C LEU A 289 4.18 27.89 -14.76
N LEU A 290 4.97 26.96 -14.25
CA LEU A 290 6.41 26.86 -14.52
C LEU A 290 6.78 25.46 -15.05
N GLN A 291 7.52 25.41 -16.16
CA GLN A 291 8.11 24.19 -16.72
C GLN A 291 9.63 24.34 -16.71
N GLY A 292 10.33 23.45 -15.99
CA GLY A 292 11.79 23.55 -15.83
C GLY A 292 12.22 24.89 -15.21
N GLY A 293 11.38 25.48 -14.35
CA GLY A 293 11.61 26.77 -13.72
C GLY A 293 11.34 28.00 -14.60
N LYS A 294 10.82 27.83 -15.83
CA LYS A 294 10.46 28.92 -16.74
C LYS A 294 8.95 29.05 -16.88
N PRO A 295 8.40 30.27 -16.98
CA PRO A 295 6.99 30.47 -17.30
C PRO A 295 6.57 29.68 -18.54
N VAL A 296 5.48 28.94 -18.40
CA VAL A 296 4.88 28.18 -19.51
C VAL A 296 4.18 29.15 -20.43
N VAL A 297 4.45 29.03 -21.74
CA VAL A 297 3.59 29.61 -22.77
C VAL A 297 2.64 28.50 -23.18
N LEU A 298 1.38 28.60 -22.75
CA LEU A 298 0.36 27.60 -23.08
C LEU A 298 0.03 27.73 -24.57
N GLU A 299 0.53 26.80 -25.38
CA GLU A 299 0.10 26.66 -26.77
C GLU A 299 -1.29 26.02 -26.76
N LYS A 300 -2.33 26.81 -27.07
CA LYS A 300 -3.68 26.29 -27.24
C LYS A 300 -3.67 25.17 -28.27
N ALA A 301 -4.11 23.98 -27.89
CA ALA A 301 -4.40 22.93 -28.84
C ALA A 301 -5.55 23.41 -29.74
N ILE A 302 -5.26 23.59 -31.03
CA ILE A 302 -6.32 23.76 -32.02
C ILE A 302 -6.89 22.37 -32.25
N ILE A 303 -8.10 22.11 -31.75
CA ILE A 303 -8.91 20.96 -32.17
C ILE A 303 -9.39 21.21 -33.61
#